data_AF-A0A150F3L6-F1
#
_entry.id   AF-A0A150F3L6-F1
#
_cell.length_a   1.000
_cell.length_b   1.000
_cell.length_c   1.000
_cell.angle_alpha   90.00
_cell.angle_beta   90.00
_cell.angle_gamma   90.00
#
_symmetry.space_group_name_H-M   'P 1'
#
loop_
_entity.id
_entity.type
_entity.pdbx_description
1 polymer ?
#
loop_
_entity_poly.entity_id
_entity_poly.type
_entity_poly.pdbx_seq_one_letter_code
_entity_poly.pdbx_strand_id
1 'polypeptide(L)'
;MQDLIIEYKSALKDVKKMYRQLSAVADSLLTAEQKSDKKIIGGMISDIEYTIEWLQNGRQPGARRGADRRDVYKRTILSDPRLIDALPEEYAIIQEPDGEVSDWDRERIEDALSVLTDREKDIFIMHAVQNMSFEEIAALLNIKKGTVQKNIERSRLKMKNRANDSLFCLT
;
A
#
# COMPACT_ATOMS: atom_id res chain seq x y z
N MET A 1 10.88 18.95 6.09
CA MET A 1 11.14 18.42 4.72
C MET A 1 10.62 19.34 3.63
N GLN A 2 9.42 19.90 3.76
CA GLN A 2 8.90 20.85 2.76
C GLN A 2 9.76 22.11 2.64
N ASP A 3 10.28 22.64 3.75
CA ASP A 3 11.17 23.81 3.76
C ASP A 3 12.45 23.59 2.95
N LEU A 4 13.05 22.40 3.10
CA LEU A 4 14.24 22.00 2.33
C LEU A 4 13.96 21.95 0.82
N ILE A 5 12.80 21.44 0.41
CA ILE A 5 12.42 21.41 -1.01
C ILE A 5 12.24 22.84 -1.56
N ILE A 6 11.72 23.76 -0.75
CA ILE A 6 11.56 25.17 -1.13
C ILE A 6 12.93 25.83 -1.31
N GLU A 7 13.87 25.60 -0.40
CA GLU A 7 15.25 26.10 -0.48
C GLU A 7 15.99 25.56 -1.71
N TYR A 8 15.88 24.26 -2.01
CA TYR A 8 16.52 23.71 -3.20
C TYR A 8 15.90 24.26 -4.49
N LYS A 9 14.59 24.54 -4.51
CA LYS A 9 13.93 25.17 -5.66
C LYS A 9 14.34 26.64 -5.85
N SER A 10 14.56 27.39 -4.78
CA SER A 10 15.09 28.76 -4.89
C SER A 10 16.54 28.74 -5.39
N ALA A 11 17.39 27.88 -4.83
CA ALA A 11 18.76 27.69 -5.30
C ALA A 11 18.80 27.29 -6.79
N LEU A 12 17.94 26.35 -7.23
CA LEU A 12 17.85 25.96 -8.64
C LEU A 12 17.53 27.14 -9.56
N LYS A 13 16.64 28.04 -9.11
CA LYS A 13 16.26 29.24 -9.87
C LYS A 13 17.46 30.18 -10.05
N ASP A 14 18.26 30.37 -9.00
CA ASP A 14 19.43 31.24 -9.02
C ASP A 14 20.54 30.66 -9.91
N VAL A 15 20.84 29.37 -9.78
CA VAL A 15 21.84 28.68 -10.60
C VAL A 15 21.42 28.66 -12.08
N LYS A 16 20.14 28.43 -12.39
CA LYS A 16 19.62 28.54 -13.77
C LYS A 16 19.74 29.95 -14.33
N LYS A 17 19.60 30.99 -13.50
CA LYS A 17 19.79 32.39 -13.92
C LYS A 17 21.25 32.64 -14.29
N MET A 18 22.20 32.19 -13.47
CA MET A 18 23.64 32.29 -13.76
C MET A 18 24.01 31.53 -15.04
N TYR A 19 23.50 30.31 -15.22
CA TYR A 19 23.73 29.52 -16.43
C TYR A 19 23.23 30.23 -17.68
N ARG A 20 22.02 30.84 -17.63
CA ARG A 20 21.45 31.59 -18.75
C ARG A 20 22.29 32.79 -19.15
N GLN A 21 22.88 33.49 -18.19
CA GLN A 21 23.76 34.63 -18.47
C GLN A 21 25.00 34.20 -19.25
N LEU A 22 25.60 33.05 -18.88
CA LEU A 22 26.74 32.48 -19.59
C LEU A 22 26.35 31.80 -20.91
N SER A 23 25.13 31.27 -21.04
CA SER A 23 24.66 30.63 -22.26
C SER A 23 24.15 31.61 -23.32
N ALA A 24 23.83 32.85 -22.94
CA ALA A 24 23.40 33.89 -23.86
C ALA A 24 24.54 34.41 -24.75
N VAL A 25 25.78 34.23 -24.30
CA VAL A 25 26.99 34.58 -25.05
C VAL A 25 27.47 33.34 -25.82
N ALA A 26 27.84 33.51 -27.09
CA ALA A 26 28.33 32.41 -27.92
C ALA A 26 29.64 31.83 -27.35
N ASP A 27 29.80 30.50 -27.40
CA ASP A 27 30.97 29.81 -26.82
C ASP A 27 32.31 30.25 -27.44
N SER A 28 32.32 30.86 -28.62
CA SER A 28 33.52 31.45 -29.24
C SER A 28 34.00 32.73 -28.55
N LEU A 29 33.10 33.43 -27.84
CA LEU A 29 33.35 34.72 -27.19
C LEU A 29 33.58 34.59 -25.67
N LEU A 30 33.41 33.40 -25.09
CA LEU A 30 33.67 33.14 -23.67
C LEU A 30 35.16 32.99 -23.38
N THR A 31 35.61 33.60 -22.29
CA THR A 31 36.92 33.33 -21.68
C THR A 31 37.01 31.86 -21.23
N ALA A 32 38.21 31.30 -21.14
CA ALA A 32 38.44 29.93 -20.65
C ALA A 32 37.79 29.68 -19.27
N GLU A 33 37.86 30.66 -18.36
CA GLU A 33 37.23 30.61 -17.04
C GLU A 33 35.69 30.56 -17.14
N GLN A 34 35.09 31.38 -18.00
CA GLN A 34 33.63 31.36 -18.19
C GLN A 34 33.14 30.04 -18.76
N LYS A 35 33.95 29.35 -19.57
CA LYS A 35 33.65 28.00 -20.07
C LYS A 35 33.70 26.97 -18.96
N SER A 36 34.69 27.05 -18.06
CA SER A 36 34.72 26.15 -16.89
C SER A 36 33.54 26.40 -15.98
N ASP A 37 33.22 27.66 -15.71
CA ASP A 37 32.09 28.04 -14.85
C ASP A 37 30.76 27.56 -15.43
N LYS A 38 30.54 27.75 -16.74
CA LYS A 38 29.36 27.23 -17.44
C LYS A 38 29.21 25.72 -17.27
N LYS A 39 30.32 24.96 -17.35
CA LYS A 39 30.32 23.51 -17.15
C LYS A 39 30.01 23.14 -15.69
N ILE A 40 30.62 23.82 -14.73
CA ILE A 40 30.42 23.59 -13.30
C ILE A 40 28.96 23.87 -12.92
N ILE A 41 28.44 25.03 -13.34
CA ILE A 41 27.05 25.45 -13.12
C ILE A 41 26.08 24.46 -13.76
N GLY A 42 26.40 23.95 -14.95
CA GLY A 42 25.61 22.88 -15.59
C GLY A 42 25.52 21.62 -14.72
N GLY A 43 26.64 21.19 -14.12
CA GLY A 43 26.67 20.08 -13.16
C GLY A 43 25.83 20.36 -11.91
N MET A 44 25.96 21.57 -11.34
CA MET A 44 25.16 22.00 -10.18
C MET A 44 23.66 21.93 -10.44
N ILE A 45 23.21 22.30 -11.65
CA ILE A 45 21.79 22.19 -12.03
C ILE A 45 21.33 20.74 -11.97
N SER A 46 22.09 19.82 -12.58
CA SER A 46 21.75 18.40 -12.59
C SER A 46 21.73 17.80 -11.19
N ASP A 47 22.69 18.18 -10.33
CA ASP A 47 22.76 17.70 -8.94
C ASP A 47 21.56 18.19 -8.12
N ILE A 48 21.18 19.47 -8.25
CA ILE A 48 20.03 20.04 -7.54
C ILE A 48 18.71 19.44 -8.04
N GLU A 49 18.57 19.19 -9.34
CA GLU A 49 17.38 18.53 -9.89
C GLU A 49 17.27 17.09 -9.38
N TYR A 50 18.40 16.38 -9.30
CA TYR A 50 18.47 15.03 -8.74
C TYR A 50 18.04 14.99 -7.26
N THR A 51 18.55 15.91 -6.43
CA THR A 51 18.17 15.96 -5.01
C THR A 51 16.70 16.32 -4.83
N ILE A 52 16.15 17.25 -5.62
CA ILE A 52 14.72 17.59 -5.57
C ILE A 52 13.86 16.37 -5.92
N GLU A 53 14.19 15.64 -6.99
CA GLU A 53 13.44 14.45 -7.38
C GLU A 53 13.46 13.39 -6.26
N TRP A 54 14.61 13.20 -5.62
CA TRP A 54 14.73 12.27 -4.49
C TRP A 54 13.88 12.71 -3.30
N LEU A 55 13.98 13.98 -2.90
CA LEU A 55 13.26 14.51 -1.74
C LEU A 55 11.73 14.52 -1.96
N GLN A 56 11.27 14.72 -3.20
CA GLN A 56 9.85 14.70 -3.53
C GLN A 56 9.28 13.27 -3.58
N ASN A 57 10.02 12.34 -4.16
CA ASN A 57 9.52 10.97 -4.40
C ASN A 57 9.86 10.00 -3.27
N GLY A 58 10.78 10.37 -2.37
CA GLY A 58 11.30 9.50 -1.31
C GLY A 58 12.05 8.27 -1.84
N ARG A 59 12.40 8.26 -3.13
CA ARG A 59 13.04 7.15 -3.83
C ARG A 59 14.19 7.67 -4.68
N GLN A 60 15.22 6.84 -4.86
CA GLN A 60 16.36 7.17 -5.70
C GLN A 60 15.90 7.48 -7.14
N PRO A 61 16.18 8.68 -7.67
CA PRO A 61 15.90 9.05 -9.06
C PRO A 61 16.56 8.08 -10.05
N GLY A 62 15.82 7.70 -11.08
CA GLY A 62 16.30 6.78 -12.13
C GLY A 62 16.37 5.29 -11.75
N ALA A 63 16.12 4.92 -10.48
CA ALA A 63 16.10 3.51 -10.08
C ALA A 63 14.77 2.84 -10.47
N ARG A 64 14.80 1.89 -11.41
CA ARG A 64 13.61 1.10 -11.83
C ARG A 64 13.02 0.21 -10.72
N ARG A 65 13.80 -0.15 -9.70
CA ARG A 65 13.39 -1.05 -8.61
C ARG A 65 13.91 -0.47 -7.29
N GLY A 66 13.00 -0.24 -6.34
CA GLY A 66 13.37 0.32 -5.03
C GLY A 66 14.11 -0.67 -4.13
N ALA A 67 14.74 -0.12 -3.09
CA ALA A 67 15.46 -0.90 -2.08
C ALA A 67 14.55 -1.85 -1.30
N ASP A 68 13.26 -1.50 -1.17
CA ASP A 68 12.20 -2.33 -0.57
C ASP A 68 12.18 -3.74 -1.16
N ARG A 69 12.39 -3.88 -2.48
CA ARG A 69 12.39 -5.17 -3.16
C ARG A 69 13.61 -6.03 -2.84
N ARG A 70 14.74 -5.42 -2.49
CA ARG A 70 15.95 -6.12 -2.02
C ARG A 70 15.83 -6.47 -0.54
N ASP A 71 15.15 -5.64 0.24
CA ASP A 71 14.90 -5.89 1.66
C ASP A 71 13.97 -7.07 1.90
N VAL A 72 13.03 -7.37 1.00
CA VAL A 72 12.23 -8.60 1.07
C VAL A 72 13.17 -9.81 1.18
N TYR A 73 14.10 -10.01 0.24
CA TYR A 73 15.01 -11.17 0.30
C TYR A 73 16.03 -11.13 1.45
N LYS A 74 16.32 -9.96 2.03
CA LYS A 74 17.23 -9.84 3.18
C LYS A 74 16.54 -10.04 4.52
N ARG A 75 15.26 -9.64 4.63
CA ARG A 75 14.43 -9.82 5.83
C ARG A 75 13.74 -11.18 5.85
N THR A 76 13.48 -11.76 4.69
CA THR A 76 13.03 -13.15 4.58
C THR A 76 14.24 -14.07 4.75
N ILE A 77 14.60 -14.35 5.99
CA ILE A 77 15.41 -15.53 6.26
C ILE A 77 14.52 -16.73 5.91
N LEU A 78 14.93 -17.54 4.95
CA LEU A 78 14.43 -18.91 4.80
C LEU A 78 14.94 -19.69 6.01
N SER A 79 14.28 -19.50 7.16
CA SER A 79 14.59 -20.24 8.37
C SER A 79 13.94 -21.61 8.25
N ASP A 80 14.71 -22.66 8.58
CA ASP A 80 14.16 -23.99 8.87
C ASP A 80 13.02 -23.82 9.88
N PRO A 81 11.81 -24.36 9.64
CA PRO A 81 10.67 -24.24 10.56
C PRO A 81 11.03 -24.57 12.02
N ARG A 82 11.95 -25.52 12.24
CA ARG A 82 12.42 -25.90 13.58
C ARG A 82 13.15 -24.79 14.32
N LEU A 83 13.78 -23.88 13.59
CA LEU A 83 14.53 -22.75 14.12
C LEU A 83 13.59 -21.60 14.51
N ILE A 84 12.43 -21.50 13.86
CA ILE A 84 11.34 -20.60 14.23
C ILE A 84 10.71 -21.06 15.55
N ASP A 85 10.45 -22.37 15.68
CA ASP A 85 9.87 -22.96 16.90
C ASP A 85 10.80 -22.87 18.12
N ALA A 86 12.11 -22.78 17.90
CA ALA A 86 13.12 -22.66 18.95
C ALA A 86 13.41 -21.21 19.37
N LEU A 87 12.76 -20.21 18.75
CA LEU A 87 12.94 -18.81 19.13
C LEU A 87 12.32 -18.55 20.52
N PRO A 88 12.97 -17.71 21.36
CA PRO A 88 12.40 -17.28 22.62
C PRO A 88 11.04 -16.61 22.43
N GLU A 89 10.12 -16.87 23.36
CA GLU A 89 8.74 -16.39 23.36
C GLU A 89 8.63 -14.84 23.31
N GLU A 90 9.68 -14.16 23.75
CA GLU A 90 9.82 -12.69 23.68
C GLU A 90 9.89 -12.16 22.23
N TYR A 91 10.24 -13.00 21.26
CA TYR A 91 10.21 -12.70 19.82
C TYR A 91 9.04 -13.35 19.09
N ALA A 92 8.23 -14.16 19.76
CA ALA A 92 6.98 -14.63 19.18
C ALA A 92 6.09 -13.42 18.92
N ILE A 93 5.50 -13.36 17.73
CA ILE A 93 4.38 -12.45 17.53
C ILE A 93 3.35 -12.92 18.54
N ILE A 94 3.09 -12.10 19.57
CA ILE A 94 1.96 -12.30 20.46
C ILE A 94 0.75 -12.18 19.54
N GLN A 95 0.28 -13.33 19.03
CA GLN A 95 -1.11 -13.41 18.63
C GLN A 95 -1.84 -13.16 19.93
N GLU A 96 -2.45 -11.98 20.05
CA GLU A 96 -3.45 -11.80 21.09
C GLU A 96 -4.35 -13.03 21.01
N PRO A 97 -4.60 -13.74 22.12
CA PRO A 97 -5.42 -14.93 22.09
C PRO A 97 -6.69 -14.54 21.34
N ASP A 98 -6.97 -15.23 20.22
CA ASP A 98 -8.20 -15.05 19.45
C ASP A 98 -9.31 -14.90 20.48
N GLY A 99 -9.86 -13.68 20.61
CA GLY A 99 -10.79 -13.39 21.68
C GLY A 99 -11.88 -14.44 21.61
N GLU A 100 -11.96 -15.31 22.63
CA GLU A 100 -12.89 -16.43 22.60
C GLU A 100 -14.27 -15.85 22.33
N VAL A 101 -14.86 -16.23 21.18
CA VAL A 101 -16.20 -15.76 20.82
C VAL A 101 -17.13 -16.27 21.91
N SER A 102 -17.66 -15.34 22.70
CA SER A 102 -18.61 -15.62 23.78
C SER A 102 -19.74 -16.50 23.24
N ASP A 103 -20.25 -17.40 24.08
CA ASP A 103 -21.39 -18.23 23.70
C ASP A 103 -22.58 -17.38 23.20
N TRP A 104 -22.74 -16.19 23.78
CA TRP A 104 -23.76 -15.22 23.37
C TRP A 104 -23.52 -14.64 21.97
N ASP A 105 -22.26 -14.36 21.62
CA ASP A 105 -21.91 -13.89 20.26
C ASP A 105 -22.08 -15.02 19.25
N ARG A 106 -21.81 -16.27 19.64
CA ARG A 106 -22.02 -17.44 18.79
C ARG A 106 -23.51 -17.62 18.46
N GLU A 107 -24.37 -17.55 19.46
CA GLU A 107 -25.83 -17.60 19.28
C GLU A 107 -26.33 -16.45 18.40
N ARG A 108 -25.80 -15.24 18.60
CA ARG A 108 -26.15 -14.08 17.78
C ARG A 108 -25.75 -14.24 16.31
N ILE A 109 -24.56 -14.78 16.05
CA ILE A 109 -24.09 -15.08 14.69
C ILE A 109 -24.95 -16.17 14.05
N GLU A 110 -25.26 -17.23 14.80
CA GLU A 110 -26.11 -18.33 14.31
C GLU A 110 -27.52 -17.84 13.98
N ASP A 111 -28.11 -17.00 14.83
CA ASP A 111 -29.41 -16.39 14.59
C ASP A 111 -29.41 -15.53 13.32
N ALA A 112 -28.38 -14.71 13.12
CA ALA A 112 -28.25 -13.88 11.91
C ALA A 112 -28.12 -14.73 10.64
N LEU A 113 -27.34 -15.81 10.70
CA LEU A 113 -27.12 -16.71 9.56
C LEU A 113 -28.33 -17.62 9.27
N SER A 114 -29.20 -17.88 10.25
CA SER A 114 -30.34 -18.79 10.12
C SER A 114 -31.29 -18.48 8.94
N VAL A 115 -31.39 -17.21 8.53
CA VAL A 115 -32.30 -16.73 7.46
C VAL A 115 -31.72 -16.96 6.05
N LEU A 116 -30.44 -17.29 5.95
CA LEU A 116 -29.77 -17.58 4.68
C LEU A 116 -29.95 -19.05 4.29
N THR A 117 -30.16 -19.29 3.00
CA THR A 117 -30.06 -20.65 2.44
C THR A 117 -28.61 -21.15 2.47
N ASP A 118 -28.39 -22.46 2.42
CA ASP A 118 -27.04 -23.03 2.44
C ASP A 118 -26.14 -22.44 1.33
N ARG A 119 -26.72 -22.22 0.14
CA ARG A 119 -26.00 -21.62 -0.98
C ARG A 119 -25.64 -20.15 -0.74
N GLU A 120 -26.51 -19.40 -0.08
CA GLU A 120 -26.25 -18.00 0.31
C GLU A 120 -25.21 -17.93 1.43
N LYS A 121 -25.27 -18.84 2.40
CA LYS A 121 -24.27 -18.97 3.48
C LYS A 121 -22.89 -19.25 2.91
N ASP A 122 -22.75 -20.23 2.02
CA ASP A 122 -21.47 -20.57 1.39
C ASP A 122 -20.84 -19.36 0.71
N ILE A 123 -21.61 -18.68 -0.15
CA ILE A 123 -21.13 -17.50 -0.89
C ILE A 123 -20.77 -16.36 0.08
N PHE A 124 -21.57 -16.16 1.12
CA PHE A 124 -21.33 -15.13 2.12
C PHE A 124 -20.05 -15.42 2.94
N ILE A 125 -19.84 -16.66 3.39
CA ILE A 125 -18.66 -17.07 4.16
C ILE A 125 -17.39 -16.96 3.31
N MET A 126 -17.42 -17.44 2.06
CA MET A 126 -16.28 -17.30 1.13
C MET A 126 -15.86 -15.84 0.95
N HIS A 127 -16.80 -14.91 0.91
CA HIS A 127 -16.48 -13.49 0.78
C HIS A 127 -16.09 -12.83 2.11
N ALA A 128 -16.90 -13.00 3.16
CA ALA A 128 -16.79 -12.25 4.41
C ALA A 128 -15.76 -12.80 5.39
N VAL A 129 -15.52 -14.12 5.37
CA VAL A 129 -14.58 -14.79 6.27
C VAL A 129 -13.27 -15.09 5.54
N GLN A 130 -13.35 -15.66 4.35
CA GLN A 130 -12.17 -16.06 3.57
C GLN A 130 -11.61 -14.95 2.69
N ASN A 131 -12.23 -13.76 2.67
CA ASN A 131 -11.80 -12.58 1.89
C ASN A 131 -11.61 -12.84 0.38
N MET A 132 -12.35 -13.81 -0.19
CA MET A 132 -12.31 -14.06 -1.64
C MET A 132 -13.02 -12.94 -2.41
N SER A 133 -12.48 -12.58 -3.57
CA SER A 133 -13.12 -11.65 -4.48
C SER A 133 -14.37 -12.27 -5.15
N PHE A 134 -15.30 -11.43 -5.61
CA PHE A 134 -16.49 -11.90 -6.32
C PHE A 134 -16.16 -12.70 -7.59
N GLU A 135 -15.00 -12.45 -8.19
CA GLU A 135 -14.56 -13.12 -9.41
C GLU A 135 -14.02 -14.52 -9.12
N GLU A 136 -13.24 -14.67 -8.04
CA GLU A 136 -12.76 -15.96 -7.56
C GLU A 136 -13.92 -16.87 -7.13
N ILE A 137 -14.89 -16.34 -6.38
CA ILE A 137 -16.08 -17.08 -5.96
C ILE A 137 -16.91 -17.50 -7.18
N ALA A 138 -17.06 -16.59 -8.15
CA ALA A 138 -17.77 -16.87 -9.39
C ALA A 138 -17.12 -18.01 -10.19
N ALA A 139 -15.78 -18.01 -10.28
CA ALA A 139 -15.02 -19.07 -10.92
C ALA A 139 -15.13 -20.40 -10.17
N LEU A 140 -14.97 -20.38 -8.84
CA LEU A 140 -15.07 -21.57 -7.98
C LEU A 140 -16.43 -22.26 -8.11
N LEU A 141 -17.49 -21.46 -8.15
CA LEU A 141 -18.87 -21.94 -8.18
C LEU A 141 -19.44 -22.07 -9.59
N ASN A 142 -18.66 -21.76 -10.62
CA ASN A 142 -19.04 -21.73 -12.03
C ASN A 142 -20.34 -20.92 -12.30
N ILE A 143 -20.40 -19.72 -11.74
CA ILE A 143 -21.52 -18.78 -11.90
C ILE A 143 -21.01 -17.41 -12.35
N LYS A 144 -21.92 -16.51 -12.74
CA LYS A 144 -21.53 -15.14 -13.14
C LYS A 144 -21.20 -14.30 -11.90
N LYS A 145 -20.19 -13.44 -12.00
CA LYS A 145 -19.82 -12.43 -10.97
C LYS A 145 -21.00 -11.60 -10.46
N GLY A 146 -21.87 -11.16 -11.37
CA GLY A 146 -23.09 -10.42 -11.00
C GLY A 146 -24.09 -11.23 -10.17
N THR A 147 -24.09 -12.55 -10.27
CA THR A 147 -24.91 -13.44 -9.42
C THR A 147 -24.35 -13.47 -8.00
N VAL A 148 -23.03 -13.58 -7.84
CA VAL A 148 -22.34 -13.53 -6.54
C VAL A 148 -22.63 -12.20 -5.84
N GLN A 149 -22.46 -11.08 -6.56
CA GLN A 149 -22.72 -9.76 -6.01
C GLN A 149 -24.17 -9.62 -5.49
N LYS A 150 -25.16 -9.96 -6.32
CA LYS A 150 -26.58 -9.91 -5.92
C LYS A 150 -26.89 -10.84 -4.75
N ASN A 151 -26.26 -12.01 -4.69
CA ASN A 151 -26.43 -12.96 -3.59
C ASN A 151 -25.93 -12.36 -2.27
N ILE A 152 -24.76 -11.72 -2.27
CA ILE A 152 -24.19 -11.07 -1.09
C ILE A 152 -25.05 -9.88 -0.64
N GLU A 153 -25.51 -9.04 -1.56
CA GLU A 153 -26.39 -7.90 -1.26
C GLU A 153 -27.70 -8.36 -0.61
N ARG A 154 -28.33 -9.41 -1.16
CA ARG A 154 -29.55 -10.01 -0.59
C ARG A 154 -29.30 -10.64 0.77
N SER A 155 -28.18 -11.33 0.94
CA SER A 155 -27.82 -11.98 2.20
C SER A 155 -27.64 -10.94 3.30
N ARG A 156 -26.92 -9.84 3.02
CA ARG A 156 -26.78 -8.71 3.95
C ARG A 156 -28.12 -8.09 4.33
N LEU A 157 -29.03 -7.92 3.37
CA LEU A 157 -30.37 -7.39 3.63
C LEU A 157 -31.18 -8.33 4.53
N LYS A 158 -31.18 -9.64 4.26
CA LYS A 158 -31.85 -10.66 5.09
C LYS A 158 -31.32 -10.66 6.53
N MET A 159 -30.01 -10.68 6.70
CA MET A 159 -29.36 -10.63 8.02
C MET A 159 -29.66 -9.34 8.77
N LYS A 160 -29.67 -8.19 8.07
CA LYS A 160 -30.03 -6.90 8.68
C LYS A 160 -31.47 -6.89 9.17
N ASN A 161 -32.41 -7.41 8.38
CA ASN A 161 -33.80 -7.50 8.78
C ASN A 161 -33.94 -8.45 9.99
N ARG A 162 -33.25 -9.60 9.98
CA ARG A 162 -33.22 -10.51 11.13
C ARG A 162 -32.68 -9.82 12.38
N ALA A 163 -31.61 -9.06 12.26
CA ALA A 163 -31.01 -8.35 13.38
C ALA A 163 -31.96 -7.33 14.02
N ASN A 164 -32.83 -6.67 13.24
CA ASN A 164 -33.84 -5.76 13.79
C ASN A 164 -34.93 -6.48 14.60
N ASP A 165 -35.28 -7.71 14.21
CA ASP A 165 -36.32 -8.51 14.87
C ASP A 165 -35.73 -9.46 15.93
N SER A 166 -34.41 -9.52 16.04
CA SER A 166 -33.68 -10.46 16.89
C SER A 166 -33.67 -10.00 18.34
N LEU A 167 -34.09 -10.90 19.24
CA LEU A 167 -34.02 -10.69 20.69
C LEU A 167 -32.58 -10.45 21.18
N PHE A 168 -31.57 -10.93 20.45
CA PHE A 168 -30.15 -10.72 20.76
C PHE A 168 -29.64 -9.31 20.41
N CYS A 169 -30.42 -8.49 19.69
CA CYS A 169 -30.01 -7.14 19.30
C CYS A 169 -30.87 -6.04 19.91
N LEU A 170 -31.89 -6.40 20.71
CA LEU A 170 -32.70 -5.46 21.47
C LEU A 170 -31.97 -5.11 22.77
N THR A 171 -31.23 -4.00 22.74
CA THR A 171 -30.73 -3.30 23.94
C THR A 171 -31.65 -2.14 24.30
#